data_AF-A0A2P6FWP7-F1
#
_entry.id   AF-A0A2P6FWP7-F1
#
_cell.length_a   1.000
_cell.length_b   1.000
_cell.length_c   1.000
_cell.angle_alpha   90.00
_cell.angle_beta   90.00
_cell.angle_gamma   90.00
#
_symmetry.space_group_name_H-M   'P 1'
#
loop_
_entity.id
_entity.type
_entity.pdbx_description
1 polymer ?
#
loop_
_entity_poly.entity_id
_entity_poly.type
_entity_poly.pdbx_seq_one_letter_code
_entity_poly.pdbx_strand_id
1 'polypeptide(L)' 'MPKIKIDDVEYDTENMSDNAKAQLASLQFNEAHMHRLRNELAIADTARMAYSSALKKELETLKSKKVAKKD' A
#
# COMPACT_ATOMS: atom_id res chain seq x y z
N MET A 1 -26.92 -20.06 -2.64
CA MET A 1 -25.79 -20.28 -1.74
C MET A 1 -24.66 -19.33 -2.11
N PRO A 2 -24.00 -18.66 -1.14
CA PRO A 2 -22.87 -17.79 -1.41
C PRO A 2 -21.69 -18.61 -1.93
N LYS A 3 -21.11 -18.20 -3.05
CA LYS A 3 -19.92 -18.84 -3.64
C LYS A 3 -18.70 -17.96 -3.45
N ILE A 4 -17.55 -18.58 -3.23
CA ILE A 4 -16.25 -17.91 -3.28
C ILE A 4 -15.36 -18.56 -4.34
N LYS A 5 -14.38 -17.81 -4.84
CA LYS A 5 -13.37 -18.32 -5.77
C LYS A 5 -12.01 -18.32 -5.08
N ILE A 6 -11.33 -19.46 -5.06
CA ILE A 6 -9.95 -19.59 -4.58
C ILE A 6 -9.17 -20.29 -5.70
N ASP A 7 -8.08 -19.68 -6.17
CA ASP A 7 -7.22 -20.19 -7.24
C ASP A 7 -8.00 -20.69 -8.47
N ASP A 8 -8.94 -19.87 -8.92
CA ASP A 8 -9.86 -20.12 -10.03
C ASP A 8 -10.91 -21.23 -9.84
N VAL A 9 -10.95 -21.87 -8.68
CA VAL A 9 -11.98 -22.85 -8.32
C VAL A 9 -13.10 -22.20 -7.52
N GLU A 10 -14.35 -22.43 -7.95
CA GLU A 10 -15.53 -22.01 -7.19
C GLU A 10 -15.86 -23.01 -6.08
N TYR A 11 -16.07 -22.49 -4.87
CA TYR A 11 -16.53 -23.26 -3.72
C TYR A 11 -17.85 -22.71 -3.22
N ASP A 12 -18.78 -23.62 -2.92
CA ASP A 12 -19.99 -23.28 -2.20
C ASP A 12 -19.68 -23.18 -0.70
N THR A 13 -19.92 -22.01 -0.12
CA THR A 13 -19.65 -21.76 1.30
C THR A 13 -20.57 -22.55 2.22
N GLU A 14 -21.76 -22.98 1.77
CA GLU A 14 -22.68 -23.77 2.59
C GLU A 14 -22.17 -25.20 2.79
N ASN A 15 -21.42 -25.74 1.81
CA ASN A 15 -20.82 -27.08 1.87
C ASN A 15 -19.49 -27.13 2.65
N MET A 16 -19.01 -25.99 3.15
CA MET A 16 -17.77 -25.93 3.91
C MET A 16 -17.96 -26.42 5.34
N SER A 17 -16.96 -27.13 5.86
CA SER A 17 -16.86 -27.42 7.30
C SER A 17 -16.70 -26.13 8.12
N ASP A 18 -17.04 -26.18 9.41
CA ASP A 18 -16.90 -25.02 10.30
C ASP A 18 -15.45 -24.52 10.37
N ASN A 19 -14.47 -25.44 10.34
CA ASN A 19 -13.06 -25.07 10.28
C ASN A 19 -12.73 -24.33 8.97
N ALA A 20 -13.22 -24.79 7.82
CA ALA A 20 -13.00 -24.10 6.55
C ALA A 20 -13.62 -22.69 6.54
N LYS A 21 -14.82 -22.52 7.11
CA LYS A 21 -15.46 -21.19 7.29
C LYS A 21 -14.62 -20.29 8.21
N ALA A 22 -14.05 -20.82 9.29
CA ALA A 22 -13.19 -20.07 10.19
C ALA A 22 -11.88 -19.61 9.51
N GLN A 23 -11.28 -20.46 8.67
CA GLN A 23 -10.11 -20.08 7.88
C GLN A 23 -10.46 -19.01 6.84
N LEU A 24 -11.61 -19.13 6.16
CA LEU A 24 -12.08 -18.12 5.20
C LEU A 24 -12.26 -16.75 5.87
N ALA A 25 -12.89 -16.70 7.05
CA ALA A 25 -13.05 -15.45 7.80
C ALA A 25 -11.69 -14.84 8.19
N SER A 26 -10.75 -15.69 8.62
CA SER A 26 -9.38 -15.26 8.96
C SER A 26 -8.61 -14.71 7.76
N LEU A 27 -8.81 -15.31 6.57
CA LEU A 27 -8.23 -14.84 5.31
C LEU A 27 -8.80 -13.47 4.92
N GLN A 28 -10.14 -13.33 4.90
CA GLN A 28 -10.81 -12.06 4.58
C GLN A 28 -10.38 -10.93 5.52
N PHE A 29 -10.22 -11.23 6.81
CA PHE A 29 -9.70 -10.27 7.78
C PHE A 29 -8.29 -9.81 7.44
N ASN A 30 -7.38 -10.74 7.11
CA ASN A 30 -6.01 -10.42 6.72
C ASN A 30 -5.96 -9.64 5.40
N GLU A 31 -6.76 -9.99 4.41
CA GLU A 31 -6.85 -9.25 3.15
C GLU A 31 -7.26 -7.80 3.39
N ALA A 32 -8.31 -7.58 4.19
CA ALA A 32 -8.74 -6.23 4.57
C ALA A 32 -7.64 -5.47 5.32
N HIS A 33 -6.91 -6.14 6.22
CA HIS A 33 -5.79 -5.53 6.94
C HIS A 33 -4.64 -5.14 6.00
N MET A 34 -4.25 -6.04 5.08
CA MET A 34 -3.22 -5.78 4.08
C MET A 34 -3.61 -4.63 3.15
N HIS A 35 -4.89 -4.53 2.77
CA HIS A 35 -5.39 -3.38 2.01
C HIS A 35 -5.25 -2.06 2.78
N ARG A 36 -5.57 -2.02 4.07
CA ARG A 36 -5.36 -0.82 4.90
C ARG A 36 -3.88 -0.42 4.95
N LEU A 37 -2.98 -1.37 5.20
CA LEU A 37 -1.53 -1.11 5.24
C LEU A 37 -1.00 -0.56 3.91
N ARG A 38 -1.48 -1.08 2.77
CA ARG A 38 -1.10 -0.55 1.45
C ARG A 38 -1.55 0.92 1.27
N ASN A 39 -2.74 1.27 1.77
CA ASN A 39 -3.22 2.64 1.72
C ASN A 39 -2.36 3.58 2.60
N GLU A 40 -2.03 3.15 3.82
CA GLU A 40 -1.13 3.89 4.71
C GLU A 40 0.26 4.08 4.09
N LEU A 41 0.78 3.04 3.44
CA LEU A 41 2.05 3.12 2.72
C LEU A 41 1.99 4.12 1.56
N ALA A 42 0.89 4.15 0.80
CA ALA A 42 0.71 5.12 -0.30
C ALA A 42 0.68 6.57 0.20
N ILE A 43 0.08 6.82 1.36
CA ILE A 43 0.10 8.13 2.02
C ILE A 43 1.54 8.51 2.38
N ALA A 44 2.27 7.61 3.03
CA ALA A 44 3.66 7.84 3.41
C ALA A 44 4.56 8.09 2.18
N ASP A 45 4.35 7.35 1.09
CA ASP A 45 5.11 7.50 -0.14
C ASP A 45 4.86 8.86 -0.80
N THR A 46 3.62 9.34 -0.78
CA THR A 46 3.27 10.69 -1.27
C THR A 46 4.03 11.77 -0.50
N ALA A 47 4.06 11.68 0.84
CA ALA A 47 4.82 12.61 1.68
C ALA A 47 6.32 12.53 1.39
N ARG A 48 6.88 11.32 1.28
CA ARG A 48 8.28 11.08 0.93
C ARG A 48 8.65 11.73 -0.40
N MET A 49 7.82 11.60 -1.43
CA MET A 49 8.01 12.23 -2.74
C MET A 49 8.02 13.76 -2.63
N ALA A 50 7.06 14.34 -1.89
CA ALA A 50 6.98 15.77 -1.68
C ALA A 50 8.25 16.33 -0.99
N TYR A 51 8.68 15.70 0.11
CA TYR A 51 9.88 16.11 0.82
C TYR A 51 11.15 15.94 -0.02
N SER A 52 11.26 14.86 -0.78
CA SER A 52 12.38 14.64 -1.69
C SER A 52 12.45 15.73 -2.77
N SER A 53 11.30 16.14 -3.32
CA SER A 53 11.22 17.22 -4.31
C SER A 53 11.60 18.57 -3.71
N ALA A 54 11.09 18.89 -2.52
CA ALA A 54 11.42 20.13 -1.82
C ALA A 54 12.91 20.22 -1.51
N LEU A 55 13.52 19.15 -0.98
CA LEU A 55 14.95 19.10 -0.70
C LEU A 55 15.79 19.32 -1.95
N LYS A 56 15.44 18.69 -3.08
CA LYS A 56 16.14 18.90 -4.35
C LYS A 56 16.13 20.38 -4.77
N LYS A 57 14.99 21.07 -4.64
CA LYS A 57 14.89 22.50 -4.97
C LYS A 57 15.80 23.37 -4.10
N GLU A 58 15.86 23.10 -2.79
CA GLU A 58 16.75 23.82 -1.89
C GLU A 58 18.23 23.61 -2.26
N LEU A 59 18.62 22.37 -2.57
CA LEU A 59 19.99 22.04 -2.95
C LEU A 59 20.42 22.71 -4.26
N GLU A 60 19.54 22.75 -5.28
CA GLU A 60 19.84 23.46 -6.53
C GLU A 60 19.94 24.98 -6.32
N THR A 61 19.09 25.55 -5.45
CA THR A 61 19.17 26.96 -5.06
C THR A 61 20.49 27.29 -4.35
N LEU A 62 21.01 26.37 -3.52
CA LEU A 62 22.32 26.54 -2.88
C LEU A 62 23.47 26.48 -3.90
N LYS A 63 23.38 25.60 -4.91
CA LYS A 63 24.38 25.54 -5.99
C LYS A 63 24.41 26.84 -6.79
N SER A 64 23.26 27.36 -7.22
CA SER A 64 23.20 28.60 -8.00
C SER A 64 23.73 29.82 -7.24
N LYS A 65 23.41 29.93 -5.93
CA LYS A 65 23.94 30.99 -5.05
C LYS A 65 25.45 30.92 -4.86
N LYS A 66 26.06 29.72 -4.90
CA LYS A 66 27.52 29.56 -4.81
C LYS A 66 28.24 29.97 -6.09
N VAL A 67 27.63 29.75 -7.25
CA VAL A 67 28.19 30.16 -8.55
C VAL A 67 28.20 31.69 -8.66
N ALA A 68 27.08 32.35 -8.32
CA ALA A 68 26.96 33.80 -8.41
C ALA A 68 27.81 34.62 -7.42
N LYS A 69 28.44 33.98 -6.42
CA LYS A 69 29.35 34.63 -5.46
C LYS A 69 30.83 34.49 -5.84
N LYS A 70 31.14 33.82 -6.95
CA LYS A 70 32.51 33.51 -7.37
C LYS A 70 33.00 34.37 -8.55
N ASP A 71 32.09 35.17 -9.12
CA ASP A 71 32.35 36.23 -10.12
C ASP A 71 32.38 37.60 -9.42
#